data_AF-A0A7S3CLI8-F1
#
_entry.id   AF-A0A7S3CLI8-F1
#
_cell.length_a   1.000
_cell.length_b   1.000
_cell.length_c   1.000
_cell.angle_alpha   90.00
_cell.angle_beta   90.00
_cell.angle_gamma   90.00
#
_symmetry.space_group_name_H-M   'P 1'
#
loop_
_entity.id
_entity.type
_entity.pdbx_description
1 polymer ?
#
loop_
_entity_poly.entity_id
_entity_poly.type
_entity_poly.pdbx_seq_one_letter_code
_entity_poly.pdbx_strand_id
1 'polypeptide(L)'
;MPYFHCELTGGLNRVCFSTADDPFQKASISKYFPEAIIFSPEGELVGRVNPETKRNEKYPMHYSEDIRDPVLKINDDRKIHLALGGIKEPGTMIMLVVKNFDNRNKTPPSEGEFDRAWFRLYNEDTNQTIDYSLIKNIDLPEDYQEVIPPTDEEDENAQGTLNALTYFHGILYLENKNGVNKWVFESYKHVFQAKDYEDIEKTLGEIYINSFNENQLRESQLNETKNTLKKSIEDKRQQALEAAKKAKAKNKKKGGKPEDDPELEEQPKSEHPLKDEEFDLFLPSSFQRALAHQIKRPFIFGPVEFIGLNLSEEEMAFEAEDQRDRVTGQ
;
A
#
# COMPACT_ATOMS: atom_id res chain seq x y z
N MET A 1 1.74 -4.13 -13.88
CA MET A 1 0.80 -4.90 -13.03
C MET A 1 -0.39 -4.01 -12.64
N PRO A 2 -1.65 -4.45 -12.74
CA PRO A 2 -2.78 -3.71 -12.19
C PRO A 2 -2.66 -3.63 -10.66
N TYR A 3 -2.78 -2.41 -10.12
CA TYR A 3 -2.64 -2.11 -8.70
C TYR A 3 -3.86 -2.65 -7.91
N PHE A 4 -3.59 -3.38 -6.82
CA PHE A 4 -4.62 -3.94 -5.93
C PHE A 4 -4.52 -3.27 -4.55
N HIS A 5 -5.63 -2.66 -4.14
CA HIS A 5 -5.79 -1.97 -2.86
C HIS A 5 -7.09 -2.44 -2.23
N CYS A 6 -7.05 -2.82 -0.96
CA CYS A 6 -8.19 -3.40 -0.26
C CYS A 6 -8.28 -2.85 1.18
N GLU A 7 -9.43 -2.25 1.52
CA GLU A 7 -9.77 -1.93 2.90
C GLU A 7 -10.14 -3.22 3.66
N LEU A 8 -9.51 -3.43 4.81
CA LEU A 8 -9.71 -4.61 5.67
C LEU A 8 -10.64 -4.32 6.86
N THR A 9 -11.10 -3.09 7.03
CA THR A 9 -12.01 -2.72 8.13
C THR A 9 -13.39 -3.35 7.96
N GLY A 10 -14.03 -3.75 9.07
CA GLY A 10 -15.40 -4.31 9.05
C GLY A 10 -15.52 -5.83 9.06
N GLY A 11 -14.43 -6.57 9.25
CA GLY A 11 -14.48 -8.03 9.43
C GLY A 11 -13.16 -8.78 9.20
N LEU A 12 -12.13 -8.12 8.64
CA LEU A 12 -10.83 -8.73 8.34
C LEU A 12 -9.78 -8.37 9.41
N ASN A 13 -10.11 -8.62 10.68
CA ASN A 13 -9.22 -8.29 11.81
C ASN A 13 -8.16 -9.37 12.09
N ARG A 14 -8.34 -10.57 11.53
CA ARG A 14 -7.42 -11.70 11.63
C ARG A 14 -7.06 -12.15 10.22
N VAL A 15 -5.85 -11.83 9.82
CA VAL A 15 -5.33 -12.20 8.49
C VAL A 15 -4.12 -13.10 8.66
N CYS A 16 -3.85 -13.85 7.60
CA CYS A 16 -2.82 -14.86 7.58
C CYS A 16 -1.99 -14.69 6.31
N PHE A 17 -0.68 -14.57 6.49
CA PHE A 17 0.28 -14.51 5.40
C PHE A 17 1.06 -15.83 5.39
N SER A 18 0.93 -16.59 4.31
CA SER A 18 1.46 -17.96 4.24
C SER A 18 2.23 -18.20 2.97
N THR A 19 3.15 -19.16 3.03
CA THR A 19 3.85 -19.72 1.88
C THR A 19 3.64 -21.22 1.79
N ALA A 20 3.72 -21.74 0.58
CA ALA A 20 3.84 -23.16 0.31
C ALA A 20 4.92 -23.36 -0.74
N ASP A 21 5.82 -24.30 -0.49
CA ASP A 21 6.83 -24.74 -1.46
C ASP A 21 6.14 -25.58 -2.56
N ASP A 22 5.17 -26.41 -2.18
CA ASP A 22 4.15 -26.99 -3.07
C ASP A 22 2.84 -27.21 -2.28
N PRO A 23 1.70 -26.68 -2.73
CA PRO A 23 0.47 -26.75 -1.95
C PRO A 23 -0.21 -28.12 -1.93
N PHE A 24 0.23 -29.05 -2.78
CA PHE A 24 -0.37 -30.38 -2.91
C PHE A 24 0.57 -31.51 -2.45
N GLN A 25 1.87 -31.25 -2.41
CA GLN A 25 2.90 -32.24 -2.11
C GLN A 25 3.91 -31.69 -1.12
N LYS A 26 4.56 -32.55 -0.34
CA LYS A 26 5.65 -32.12 0.55
C LYS A 26 6.94 -32.05 -0.27
N ALA A 27 7.55 -30.87 -0.32
CA ALA A 27 8.87 -30.71 -0.93
C ALA A 27 9.95 -31.48 -0.15
N SER A 28 11.01 -31.88 -0.86
CA SER A 28 12.21 -32.53 -0.33
C SER A 28 13.00 -31.62 0.61
N ILE A 29 12.97 -30.31 0.34
CA ILE A 29 13.58 -29.27 1.18
C ILE A 29 12.67 -28.05 1.31
N SER A 30 12.73 -27.41 2.46
CA SER A 30 12.09 -26.12 2.73
C SER A 30 12.77 -25.01 1.95
N LYS A 31 12.06 -24.28 1.07
CA LYS A 31 12.64 -23.18 0.27
C LYS A 31 12.20 -21.79 0.70
N TYR A 32 10.90 -21.52 0.76
CA TYR A 32 10.35 -20.16 0.92
C TYR A 32 9.67 -19.92 2.27
N PHE A 33 10.05 -18.90 3.02
CA PHE A 33 9.36 -18.54 4.28
C PHE A 33 8.76 -17.13 4.22
N PRO A 34 7.58 -16.91 4.83
CA PRO A 34 7.04 -15.58 5.01
C PRO A 34 7.79 -14.86 6.13
N GLU A 35 7.94 -13.56 5.97
CA GLU A 35 8.43 -12.64 6.98
C GLU A 35 7.55 -11.38 7.00
N ALA A 36 7.21 -10.96 8.22
CA ALA A 36 6.47 -9.74 8.48
C ALA A 36 7.37 -8.76 9.24
N ILE A 37 7.55 -7.56 8.69
CA ILE A 37 8.45 -6.53 9.21
C ILE A 37 7.58 -5.34 9.62
N ILE A 38 7.69 -4.90 10.88
CA ILE A 38 6.82 -3.87 11.45
C ILE A 38 7.58 -2.55 11.56
N PHE A 39 7.01 -1.51 10.99
CA PHE A 39 7.49 -0.14 11.09
C PHE A 39 6.56 0.72 11.95
N SER A 40 7.16 1.62 12.72
CA SER A 40 6.43 2.65 13.47
C SER A 40 5.89 3.75 12.51
N PRO A 41 5.04 4.66 13.01
CA PRO A 41 4.65 5.86 12.26
C PRO A 41 5.84 6.73 11.81
N GLU A 42 6.93 6.69 12.57
CA GLU A 42 8.21 7.35 12.25
C GLU A 42 9.07 6.53 11.28
N GLY A 43 8.56 5.39 10.79
CA GLY A 43 9.23 4.44 9.89
C GLY A 43 10.45 3.75 10.47
N GLU A 44 10.57 3.72 11.80
CA GLU A 44 11.58 2.92 12.47
C GLU A 44 11.16 1.46 12.51
N LEU A 45 12.11 0.55 12.31
CA LEU A 45 11.87 -0.88 12.47
C LEU A 45 11.64 -1.21 13.95
N VAL A 46 10.42 -1.62 14.30
CA VAL A 46 10.00 -1.90 15.69
C VAL A 46 9.72 -3.36 15.96
N GLY A 47 9.75 -4.21 14.94
CA GLY A 47 9.57 -5.64 15.13
C GLY A 47 9.69 -6.45 13.86
N ARG A 48 9.87 -7.76 14.03
CA ARG A 48 9.81 -8.75 12.95
C ARG A 48 9.18 -10.05 13.43
N VAL A 49 8.58 -10.78 12.50
CA VAL A 49 8.11 -12.15 12.71
C VAL A 49 8.54 -12.99 11.52
N ASN A 50 9.33 -14.03 11.79
CA ASN A 50 9.93 -14.93 10.80
C ASN A 50 10.32 -16.26 11.49
N PRO A 51 11.00 -17.22 10.82
CA PRO A 51 11.38 -18.49 11.43
C PRO A 51 12.29 -18.37 12.66
N GLU A 52 13.11 -17.33 12.75
CA GLU A 52 14.04 -17.06 13.86
C GLU A 52 13.33 -16.33 15.01
N THR A 53 12.46 -15.38 14.66
CA THR A 53 11.64 -14.58 15.60
C THR A 53 10.18 -15.01 15.48
N LYS A 54 9.85 -16.16 16.08
CA LYS A 54 8.53 -16.80 15.86
C LYS A 54 7.34 -16.05 16.48
N ARG A 55 7.56 -15.11 17.39
CA ARG A 55 6.51 -14.33 18.03
C ARG A 55 7.00 -12.93 18.32
N ASN A 56 6.13 -11.94 18.11
CA ASN A 56 6.39 -10.58 18.55
C ASN A 56 5.71 -10.32 19.91
N GLU A 57 6.40 -9.63 20.81
CA GLU A 57 5.87 -9.32 22.15
C GLU A 57 4.91 -8.13 22.14
N LYS A 58 5.21 -7.11 21.33
CA LYS A 58 4.43 -5.86 21.24
C LYS A 58 3.21 -6.00 20.34
N TYR A 59 3.37 -6.72 19.23
CA TYR A 59 2.33 -6.90 18.24
C TYR A 59 1.79 -8.34 18.27
N PRO A 60 0.47 -8.56 18.19
CA PRO A 60 -0.15 -9.89 18.32
C PRO A 60 0.02 -10.70 17.02
N MET A 61 1.28 -11.09 16.76
CA MET A 61 1.71 -11.83 15.59
C MET A 61 2.57 -13.03 15.98
N HIS A 62 2.38 -14.15 15.29
CA HIS A 62 3.21 -15.33 15.48
C HIS A 62 3.33 -16.16 14.19
N TYR A 63 4.42 -16.90 14.10
CA TYR A 63 4.80 -17.76 13.01
C TYR A 63 4.55 -19.23 13.37
N SER A 64 4.05 -20.00 12.41
CA SER A 64 3.71 -21.41 12.51
C SER A 64 4.20 -22.19 11.29
N GLU A 65 4.43 -23.50 11.45
CA GLU A 65 5.04 -24.39 10.46
C GLU A 65 4.26 -25.69 10.34
N ASP A 66 4.47 -26.41 9.23
CA ASP A 66 3.81 -27.68 8.90
C ASP A 66 2.27 -27.57 8.97
N ILE A 67 1.73 -26.45 8.47
CA ILE A 67 0.30 -26.19 8.49
C ILE A 67 -0.34 -26.77 7.22
N ARG A 68 -1.43 -27.50 7.42
CA ARG A 68 -2.32 -27.93 6.35
C ARG A 68 -3.69 -27.33 6.56
N ASP A 69 -4.18 -26.61 5.56
CA ASP A 69 -5.52 -26.04 5.57
C ASP A 69 -6.55 -27.19 5.52
N PRO A 70 -7.39 -27.38 6.56
CA PRO A 70 -8.29 -28.51 6.63
C PRO A 70 -9.45 -28.40 5.62
N VAL A 71 -9.83 -27.17 5.24
CA VAL A 71 -10.97 -26.90 4.36
C VAL A 71 -10.54 -27.02 2.92
N LEU A 72 -9.46 -26.33 2.55
CA LEU A 72 -8.94 -26.30 1.19
C LEU A 72 -8.07 -27.53 0.88
N LYS A 73 -7.66 -28.29 1.90
CA LYS A 73 -6.81 -29.50 1.82
C LYS A 73 -5.43 -29.26 1.21
N ILE A 74 -4.98 -28.01 1.21
CA ILE A 74 -3.68 -27.54 0.72
C ILE A 74 -2.68 -27.41 1.87
N ASN A 75 -1.40 -27.51 1.55
CA ASN A 75 -0.32 -27.20 2.46
C ASN A 75 -0.05 -25.70 2.43
N ASP A 76 -0.10 -25.06 3.59
CA ASP A 76 0.51 -23.76 3.84
C ASP A 76 1.73 -24.09 4.72
N ASP A 77 2.84 -24.52 4.11
CA ASP A 77 4.01 -25.05 4.84
C ASP A 77 4.43 -24.15 6.00
N ARG A 78 4.30 -22.83 5.83
CA ARG A 78 4.65 -21.80 6.81
C ARG A 78 3.63 -20.67 6.78
N LYS A 79 3.36 -20.09 7.94
CA LYS A 79 2.30 -19.11 8.09
C LYS A 79 2.61 -18.11 9.20
N ILE A 80 2.30 -16.85 8.97
CA ILE A 80 2.25 -15.78 9.98
C ILE A 80 0.78 -15.46 10.23
N HIS A 81 0.37 -15.53 11.48
CA HIS A 81 -0.95 -15.09 11.95
C HIS A 81 -0.85 -13.63 12.39
N LEU A 82 -1.72 -12.78 11.86
CA LEU A 82 -1.76 -11.34 12.16
C LEU A 82 -3.12 -10.96 12.75
N ALA A 83 -3.15 -10.68 14.05
CA ALA A 83 -4.34 -10.14 14.72
C ALA A 83 -4.34 -8.60 14.68
N LEU A 84 -4.66 -8.05 13.50
CA LEU A 84 -4.74 -6.61 13.22
C LEU A 84 -5.61 -5.84 14.23
N GLY A 85 -6.66 -6.50 14.75
CA GLY A 85 -7.55 -5.92 15.76
C GLY A 85 -6.88 -5.56 17.09
N GLY A 86 -5.71 -6.12 17.41
CA GLY A 86 -4.94 -5.79 18.62
C GLY A 86 -3.95 -4.64 18.44
N ILE A 87 -3.77 -4.14 17.22
CA ILE A 87 -2.87 -3.03 16.90
C ILE A 87 -3.70 -1.75 16.79
N LYS A 88 -3.34 -0.72 17.57
CA LYS A 88 -4.18 0.48 17.74
C LYS A 88 -3.51 1.78 17.32
N GLU A 89 -2.20 1.77 17.13
CA GLU A 89 -1.37 2.94 16.81
C GLU A 89 -1.45 3.26 15.31
N PRO A 90 -2.16 4.34 14.90
CA PRO A 90 -2.22 4.74 13.50
C PRO A 90 -0.84 5.12 12.98
N GLY A 91 -0.57 4.84 11.71
CA GLY A 91 0.75 4.96 11.10
C GLY A 91 1.62 3.69 11.24
N THR A 92 1.17 2.68 12.01
CA THR A 92 1.85 1.37 12.01
C THR A 92 1.73 0.74 10.62
N MET A 93 2.86 0.31 10.08
CA MET A 93 2.95 -0.38 8.79
C MET A 93 3.60 -1.76 8.98
N ILE A 94 3.07 -2.76 8.29
CA ILE A 94 3.56 -4.14 8.29
C ILE A 94 3.86 -4.50 6.84
N MET A 95 5.14 -4.72 6.57
CA MET A 95 5.62 -5.17 5.29
C MET A 95 5.60 -6.69 5.22
N LEU A 96 5.07 -7.24 4.13
CA LEU A 96 4.94 -8.68 3.89
C LEU A 96 5.90 -9.10 2.80
N VAL A 97 6.89 -9.93 3.17
CA VAL A 97 7.90 -10.43 2.24
C VAL A 97 8.04 -11.95 2.32
N VAL A 98 8.48 -12.57 1.23
CA VAL A 98 8.91 -13.97 1.21
C VAL A 98 10.40 -14.01 0.91
N LYS A 99 11.14 -14.78 1.70
CA LYS A 99 12.59 -14.99 1.54
C LYS A 99 12.90 -16.48 1.41
N ASN A 100 14.13 -16.76 0.99
CA ASN A 100 14.61 -18.12 0.79
C ASN A 100 15.46 -18.58 1.97
N PHE A 101 15.32 -19.84 2.36
CA PHE A 101 16.31 -20.50 3.21
C PHE A 101 17.61 -20.71 2.44
N ASP A 102 18.75 -20.57 3.12
CA ASP A 102 20.02 -21.01 2.58
C ASP A 102 20.07 -22.55 2.56
N ASN A 103 19.92 -23.11 1.36
CA ASN A 103 19.91 -24.55 1.12
C ASN A 103 21.18 -25.06 0.41
N ARG A 104 22.24 -24.24 0.30
CA ARG A 104 23.48 -24.61 -0.42
C ARG A 104 24.14 -25.89 0.09
N ASN A 105 23.95 -26.21 1.36
CA ASN A 105 24.49 -27.41 2.01
C ASN A 105 23.56 -28.64 1.95
N LYS A 106 22.43 -28.55 1.23
CA LYS A 106 21.44 -29.63 1.12
C LYS A 106 21.48 -30.25 -0.27
N THR A 107 20.92 -31.46 -0.39
CA THR A 107 20.74 -32.12 -1.68
C THR A 107 19.93 -31.22 -2.61
N PRO A 108 20.38 -31.00 -3.86
CA PRO A 108 19.62 -30.22 -4.82
C PRO A 108 18.22 -30.79 -5.04
N PRO A 109 17.19 -29.92 -5.11
CA PRO A 109 15.81 -30.30 -5.38
C PRO A 109 15.66 -30.83 -6.81
N SER A 110 14.55 -31.54 -7.06
CA SER A 110 14.22 -31.99 -8.41
C SER A 110 13.81 -30.79 -9.29
N GLU A 111 14.02 -30.91 -10.60
CA GLU A 111 13.58 -29.87 -11.54
C GLU A 111 12.06 -29.66 -11.44
N GLY A 112 11.63 -28.40 -11.40
CA GLY A 112 10.22 -28.03 -11.29
C GLY A 112 9.56 -28.28 -9.93
N GLU A 113 10.31 -28.75 -8.91
CA GLU A 113 9.76 -29.04 -7.58
C GLU A 113 9.04 -27.85 -6.94
N PHE A 114 9.49 -26.62 -7.25
CA PHE A 114 8.92 -25.37 -6.73
C PHE A 114 8.08 -24.60 -7.76
N ASP A 115 7.70 -25.22 -8.88
CA ASP A 115 6.92 -24.54 -9.93
C ASP A 115 5.54 -24.07 -9.44
N ARG A 116 5.02 -24.73 -8.41
CA ARG A 116 3.73 -24.43 -7.78
C ARG A 116 3.89 -23.66 -6.47
N ALA A 117 5.10 -23.23 -6.13
CA ALA A 117 5.34 -22.47 -4.92
C ALA A 117 4.55 -21.17 -4.95
N TRP A 118 3.93 -20.84 -3.83
CA TRP A 118 3.07 -19.67 -3.72
C TRP A 118 3.25 -18.93 -2.41
N PHE A 119 2.69 -17.73 -2.39
CA PHE A 119 2.32 -17.05 -1.17
C PHE A 119 0.93 -16.46 -1.29
N ARG A 120 0.25 -16.34 -0.15
CA ARG A 120 -1.10 -15.78 -0.09
C ARG A 120 -1.36 -15.06 1.21
N LEU A 121 -2.17 -14.01 1.11
CA LEU A 121 -2.79 -13.29 2.21
C LEU A 121 -4.28 -13.66 2.24
N TYR A 122 -4.79 -14.10 3.38
CA TYR A 122 -6.19 -14.51 3.51
C TYR A 122 -6.77 -14.19 4.88
N ASN A 123 -8.10 -14.13 4.95
CA ASN A 123 -8.84 -14.02 6.21
C ASN A 123 -8.77 -15.35 6.97
N GLU A 124 -8.27 -15.33 8.20
CA GLU A 124 -8.13 -16.53 9.02
C GLU A 124 -9.48 -17.16 9.40
N ASP A 125 -10.50 -16.34 9.62
CA ASP A 125 -11.80 -16.78 10.12
C ASP A 125 -12.68 -17.33 8.98
N THR A 126 -12.58 -16.79 7.76
CA THR A 126 -13.42 -17.18 6.61
C THR A 126 -12.69 -18.01 5.55
N ASN A 127 -11.37 -18.15 5.64
CA ASN A 127 -10.49 -18.69 4.59
C ASN A 127 -10.60 -17.99 3.23
N GLN A 128 -11.20 -16.80 3.18
CA GLN A 128 -11.28 -16.01 1.96
C GLN A 128 -9.90 -15.45 1.62
N THR A 129 -9.41 -15.80 0.43
CA THR A 129 -8.16 -15.22 -0.10
C THR A 129 -8.37 -13.74 -0.41
N ILE A 130 -7.52 -12.90 0.16
CA ILE A 130 -7.45 -11.46 -0.10
C ILE A 130 -6.57 -11.25 -1.33
N ASP A 131 -5.39 -11.86 -1.34
CA ASP A 131 -4.50 -11.87 -2.49
C ASP A 131 -3.60 -13.12 -2.50
N TYR A 132 -3.12 -13.50 -3.67
CA TYR A 132 -2.19 -14.61 -3.85
C TYR A 132 -1.26 -14.41 -5.06
N SER A 133 -0.12 -15.07 -5.06
CA SER A 133 0.75 -15.17 -6.23
C SER A 133 1.51 -16.49 -6.24
N LEU A 134 1.68 -17.05 -7.43
CA LEU A 134 2.74 -18.04 -7.66
C LEU A 134 4.08 -17.30 -7.72
N ILE A 135 5.10 -17.86 -7.07
CA ILE A 135 6.45 -17.27 -7.05
C ILE A 135 7.05 -17.29 -8.46
N LYS A 136 6.82 -18.37 -9.21
CA LYS A 136 7.26 -18.52 -10.61
C LYS A 136 6.70 -17.45 -11.56
N ASN A 137 5.58 -16.81 -11.21
CA ASN A 137 4.95 -15.78 -12.02
C ASN A 137 5.47 -14.36 -11.73
N ILE A 138 6.42 -14.21 -10.79
CA ILE A 138 7.04 -12.93 -10.48
C ILE A 138 8.30 -12.83 -11.33
N ASP A 139 8.34 -11.83 -12.20
CA ASP A 139 9.48 -11.59 -13.08
C ASP A 139 10.71 -11.28 -12.23
N LEU A 140 11.76 -12.08 -12.45
CA LEU A 140 13.07 -11.84 -11.84
C LEU A 140 13.77 -10.71 -12.60
N PRO A 141 14.67 -9.96 -11.94
CA PRO A 141 15.51 -8.98 -12.62
C PRO A 141 16.36 -9.67 -13.69
N GLU A 142 16.54 -9.02 -14.84
CA GLU A 142 17.22 -9.60 -16.01
C GLU A 142 18.68 -10.00 -15.72
N ASP A 143 19.31 -9.32 -14.76
CA ASP A 143 20.70 -9.51 -14.35
C ASP A 143 20.85 -10.37 -13.08
N TYR A 144 19.79 -11.07 -12.68
CA TYR A 144 19.83 -11.92 -11.50
C TYR A 144 20.77 -13.11 -11.69
N GLN A 145 21.74 -13.20 -10.78
CA GLN A 145 22.60 -14.37 -10.59
C GLN A 145 22.49 -14.79 -9.14
N GLU A 146 22.30 -16.09 -8.88
CA GLU A 146 22.13 -16.63 -7.52
C GLU A 146 23.37 -16.43 -6.65
N VAL A 147 24.56 -16.48 -7.25
CA VAL A 147 25.84 -16.30 -6.56
C VAL A 147 26.59 -15.15 -7.21
N ILE A 148 27.00 -14.18 -6.40
CA ILE A 148 27.85 -13.06 -6.81
C ILE A 148 29.30 -13.53 -6.71
N PRO A 149 30.09 -13.46 -7.80
CA PRO A 149 31.50 -13.80 -7.75
C PRO A 149 32.25 -12.87 -6.79
N PRO A 150 33.32 -13.35 -6.13
CA PRO A 150 34.17 -12.51 -5.29
C PRO A 150 34.80 -11.38 -6.12
N THR A 151 34.94 -10.20 -5.52
CA THR A 151 35.55 -9.01 -6.14
C THR A 151 37.07 -9.15 -6.36
N ASP A 152 37.74 -9.96 -5.53
CA ASP A 152 39.17 -10.24 -5.66
C ASP A 152 39.35 -11.60 -6.33
N GLU A 153 39.49 -11.60 -7.66
CA GLU A 153 39.71 -12.82 -8.47
C GLU A 153 41.04 -13.53 -8.16
N GLU A 154 41.93 -12.90 -7.40
CA GLU A 154 43.26 -13.44 -7.02
C GLU A 154 43.22 -14.35 -5.77
N ASP A 155 42.13 -14.33 -4.98
CA ASP A 155 41.96 -15.29 -3.88
C ASP A 155 41.23 -16.54 -4.39
N GLU A 156 42.02 -17.55 -4.77
CA GLU A 156 41.52 -18.86 -5.23
C GLU A 156 40.59 -19.56 -4.20
N ASN A 157 40.52 -19.09 -2.96
CA ASN A 157 39.64 -19.61 -1.90
C ASN A 157 38.45 -18.70 -1.58
N ALA A 158 38.31 -17.53 -2.19
CA ALA A 158 37.18 -16.64 -1.94
C ALA A 158 35.88 -17.26 -2.48
N GLN A 159 34.96 -17.62 -1.58
CA GLN A 159 33.63 -18.09 -1.95
C GLN A 159 32.74 -16.91 -2.31
N GLY A 160 32.06 -17.01 -3.45
CA GLY A 160 31.05 -16.03 -3.86
C GLY A 160 29.94 -15.87 -2.82
N THR A 161 29.34 -14.68 -2.76
CA THR A 161 28.25 -14.36 -1.84
C THR A 161 26.90 -14.73 -2.44
N LEU A 162 25.96 -15.17 -1.61
CA LEU A 162 24.61 -15.50 -2.08
C LEU A 162 23.85 -14.19 -2.37
N ASN A 163 23.37 -14.04 -3.60
CA ASN A 163 22.46 -12.97 -3.96
C ASN A 163 21.03 -13.40 -3.60
N ALA A 164 20.65 -13.19 -2.35
CA ALA A 164 19.33 -13.56 -1.87
C ALA A 164 18.23 -12.72 -2.56
N LEU A 165 17.12 -13.38 -2.89
CA LEU A 165 15.91 -12.71 -3.38
C LEU A 165 14.95 -12.43 -2.23
N THR A 166 14.40 -11.23 -2.22
CA THR A 166 13.28 -10.85 -1.35
C THR A 166 12.06 -10.58 -2.20
N TYR A 167 11.08 -11.47 -2.16
CA TYR A 167 9.82 -11.30 -2.86
C TYR A 167 8.89 -10.43 -2.02
N PHE A 168 8.66 -9.21 -2.47
CA PHE A 168 7.81 -8.25 -1.81
C PHE A 168 6.35 -8.44 -2.22
N HIS A 169 5.55 -8.97 -1.31
CA HIS A 169 4.12 -9.17 -1.57
C HIS A 169 3.38 -7.85 -1.55
N GLY A 170 3.50 -7.11 -0.45
CA GLY A 170 2.58 -6.04 -0.11
C GLY A 170 2.86 -5.38 1.23
N ILE A 171 2.11 -4.32 1.53
CA ILE A 171 2.09 -3.71 2.86
C ILE A 171 0.68 -3.73 3.43
N LEU A 172 0.61 -3.80 4.74
CA LEU A 172 -0.57 -3.48 5.53
C LEU A 172 -0.27 -2.22 6.32
N TYR A 173 -1.14 -1.22 6.31
CA TYR A 173 -0.95 -0.04 7.16
C TYR A 173 -2.25 0.38 7.85
N LEU A 174 -2.11 0.94 9.05
CA LEU A 174 -3.22 1.41 9.86
C LEU A 174 -3.38 2.92 9.68
N GLU A 175 -4.39 3.35 8.93
CA GLU A 175 -4.74 4.77 8.83
C GLU A 175 -5.82 5.16 9.85
N ASN A 176 -5.84 6.42 10.26
CA ASN A 176 -6.97 6.99 10.99
C ASN A 176 -7.68 7.99 10.06
N LYS A 177 -8.91 7.67 9.68
CA LYS A 177 -9.73 8.55 8.84
C LYS A 177 -10.99 8.93 9.60
N ASN A 178 -11.16 10.23 9.84
CA ASN A 178 -12.30 10.79 10.56
C ASN A 178 -12.52 10.17 11.95
N GLY A 179 -11.45 9.82 12.67
CA GLY A 179 -11.53 9.21 14.00
C GLY A 179 -11.78 7.70 13.99
N VAL A 180 -11.84 7.06 12.82
CA VAL A 180 -11.97 5.61 12.68
C VAL A 180 -10.66 5.02 12.17
N ASN A 181 -10.12 4.06 12.90
CA ASN A 181 -8.95 3.29 12.49
C ASN A 181 -9.34 2.30 11.39
N LYS A 182 -8.60 2.29 10.28
CA LYS A 182 -8.81 1.43 9.12
C LYS A 182 -7.52 0.74 8.74
N TRP A 183 -7.59 -0.56 8.53
CA TRP A 183 -6.47 -1.31 7.95
C TRP A 183 -6.61 -1.34 6.45
N VAL A 184 -5.50 -1.07 5.76
CA VAL A 184 -5.42 -1.08 4.31
C VAL A 184 -4.34 -2.05 3.88
N PHE A 185 -4.63 -2.86 2.87
CA PHE A 185 -3.67 -3.71 2.18
C PHE A 185 -3.37 -3.18 0.79
N GLU A 186 -2.09 -3.11 0.43
CA GLU A 186 -1.62 -2.80 -0.92
C GLU A 186 -0.70 -3.90 -1.42
N SER A 187 -0.96 -4.38 -2.64
CA SER A 187 -0.18 -5.44 -3.27
C SER A 187 0.76 -4.90 -4.34
N TYR A 188 2.02 -5.34 -4.28
CA TYR A 188 3.08 -4.93 -5.20
C TYR A 188 3.59 -6.09 -6.06
N LYS A 189 3.77 -7.28 -5.47
CA LYS A 189 4.30 -8.49 -6.13
C LYS A 189 5.58 -8.22 -6.91
N HIS A 190 6.56 -7.65 -6.22
CA HIS A 190 7.87 -7.31 -6.77
C HIS A 190 8.96 -8.18 -6.16
N VAL A 191 10.17 -8.13 -6.69
CA VAL A 191 11.31 -8.89 -6.17
C VAL A 191 12.55 -8.01 -6.14
N PHE A 192 13.28 -8.08 -5.03
CA PHE A 192 14.52 -7.36 -4.83
C PHE A 192 15.68 -8.36 -4.72
N GLN A 193 16.85 -7.96 -5.23
CA GLN A 193 18.09 -8.70 -5.05
C GLN A 193 18.89 -8.07 -3.91
N ALA A 194 19.52 -8.89 -3.08
CA ALA A 194 20.35 -8.41 -1.98
C ALA A 194 21.54 -7.57 -2.45
N LYS A 195 22.06 -7.81 -3.67
CA LYS A 195 23.17 -7.03 -4.22
C LYS A 195 22.83 -5.55 -4.44
N ASP A 196 21.56 -5.26 -4.73
CA ASP A 196 21.11 -3.90 -5.07
C ASP A 196 20.79 -3.08 -3.81
N TYR A 197 20.58 -3.76 -2.68
CA TYR A 197 20.14 -3.15 -1.42
C TYR A 197 20.85 -3.80 -0.24
N GLU A 198 21.88 -3.13 0.28
CA GLU A 198 22.60 -3.57 1.49
C GLU A 198 21.66 -3.71 2.70
N ASP A 199 20.71 -2.79 2.85
CA ASP A 199 19.66 -2.84 3.87
C ASP A 199 18.29 -2.44 3.27
N ILE A 200 17.65 -3.41 2.63
CA ILE A 200 16.32 -3.24 2.04
C ILE A 200 15.26 -2.80 3.07
N GLU A 201 15.40 -3.19 4.33
CA GLU A 201 14.44 -2.85 5.38
C GLU A 201 14.51 -1.36 5.70
N LYS A 202 15.73 -0.83 5.84
CA LYS A 202 15.96 0.60 6.03
C LYS A 202 15.50 1.42 4.83
N THR A 203 15.86 1.02 3.61
CA THR A 203 15.45 1.72 2.39
C THR A 203 13.92 1.80 2.26
N LEU A 204 13.22 0.70 2.55
CA LEU A 204 11.76 0.68 2.49
C LEU A 204 11.12 1.49 3.63
N GLY A 205 11.72 1.50 4.82
CA GLY A 205 11.32 2.39 5.92
C GLY A 205 11.42 3.87 5.53
N GLU A 206 12.53 4.29 4.92
CA GLU A 206 12.72 5.67 4.44
C GLU A 206 11.70 6.06 3.36
N ILE A 207 11.46 5.18 2.38
CA ILE A 207 10.45 5.40 1.34
C ILE A 207 9.06 5.56 1.97
N TYR A 208 8.74 4.75 2.98
CA TYR A 208 7.46 4.85 3.69
C TYR A 208 7.29 6.20 4.39
N ILE A 209 8.28 6.64 5.17
CA ILE A 209 8.22 7.93 5.89
C ILE A 209 8.03 9.07 4.92
N ASN A 210 8.81 9.07 3.83
CA ASN A 210 8.73 10.10 2.80
C ASN A 210 7.34 10.15 2.18
N SER A 211 6.76 8.98 1.87
CA SER A 211 5.40 8.87 1.32
C SER A 211 4.34 9.31 2.33
N PHE A 212 4.48 8.92 3.60
CA PHE A 212 3.57 9.29 4.68
C PHE A 212 3.56 10.80 4.93
N ASN A 213 4.74 11.42 5.01
CA ASN A 213 4.92 12.85 5.21
C ASN A 213 4.37 13.65 4.02
N GLU A 214 4.64 13.19 2.79
CA GLU A 214 4.09 13.82 1.58
C GLU A 214 2.56 13.77 1.59
N ASN A 215 1.97 12.64 2.00
CA ASN A 215 0.52 12.49 2.08
C ASN A 215 -0.09 13.39 3.15
N GLN A 216 0.49 13.46 4.35
CA GLN A 216 0.05 14.38 5.40
C GLN A 216 0.06 15.83 4.95
N LEU A 217 1.13 16.24 4.24
CA LEU A 217 1.24 17.58 3.68
C LEU A 217 0.13 17.86 2.66
N ARG A 218 -0.14 16.91 1.75
CA ARG A 218 -1.23 17.01 0.78
C ARG A 218 -2.60 17.10 1.44
N GLU A 219 -2.87 16.31 2.47
CA GLU A 219 -4.13 16.37 3.22
C GLU A 219 -4.33 17.74 3.89
N SER A 220 -3.26 18.30 4.48
CA SER A 220 -3.30 19.65 5.05
C SER A 220 -3.66 20.68 3.97
N GLN A 221 -2.99 20.64 2.82
CA GLN A 221 -3.26 21.55 1.69
C GLN A 221 -4.70 21.40 1.16
N LEU A 222 -5.21 20.18 1.06
CA LEU A 222 -6.60 19.92 0.66
C LEU A 222 -7.60 20.47 1.67
N ASN A 223 -7.33 20.33 2.97
CA ASN A 223 -8.20 20.86 4.02
C ASN A 223 -8.20 22.40 4.04
N GLU A 224 -7.05 23.03 3.85
CA GLU A 224 -6.94 24.48 3.70
C GLU A 224 -7.70 24.99 2.47
N THR A 225 -7.57 24.29 1.34
CA THR A 225 -8.29 24.60 0.11
C THR A 225 -9.80 24.45 0.29
N LYS A 226 -10.26 23.37 0.91
CA LYS A 226 -11.68 23.15 1.26
C LYS A 226 -12.22 24.24 2.16
N ASN A 227 -11.45 24.67 3.16
CA ASN A 227 -11.84 25.74 4.08
C ASN A 227 -11.92 27.10 3.38
N THR A 228 -10.97 27.38 2.49
CA THR A 228 -10.97 28.61 1.68
C THR A 228 -12.14 28.64 0.71
N LEU A 229 -12.45 27.52 0.06
CA LEU A 229 -13.62 27.38 -0.81
C LEU A 229 -14.92 27.59 -0.04
N LYS A 230 -15.06 26.99 1.15
CA LYS A 230 -16.23 27.20 2.03
C LYS A 230 -16.41 28.66 2.41
N LYS A 231 -15.33 29.36 2.78
CA LYS A 231 -15.36 30.81 3.08
C LYS A 231 -15.79 31.61 1.84
N SER A 232 -15.20 31.33 0.68
CA SER A 232 -15.55 32.02 -0.58
C SER A 232 -17.03 31.82 -0.98
N ILE A 233 -17.58 30.62 -0.76
CA ILE A 233 -19.00 30.34 -1.02
C ILE A 233 -19.88 31.13 -0.05
N GLU A 234 -19.53 31.18 1.24
CA GLU A 234 -20.29 31.94 2.24
C GLU A 234 -20.21 33.46 1.98
N ASP A 235 -19.04 33.98 1.60
CA ASP A 235 -18.87 35.39 1.24
C ASP A 235 -19.71 35.76 0.01
N LYS A 236 -19.70 34.91 -1.03
CA LYS A 236 -20.57 35.09 -2.21
C LYS A 236 -22.05 35.06 -1.84
N ARG A 237 -22.46 34.19 -0.91
CA ARG A 237 -23.83 34.11 -0.40
C ARG A 237 -24.23 35.39 0.34
N GLN A 238 -23.35 35.92 1.17
CA GLN A 238 -23.58 37.17 1.90
C GLN A 238 -23.66 38.37 0.95
N GLN A 239 -22.74 38.47 -0.03
CA GLN A 239 -22.78 39.50 -1.06
C GLN A 239 -24.07 39.46 -1.88
N ALA A 240 -24.54 38.26 -2.26
CA ALA A 240 -25.82 38.08 -2.95
C ALA A 240 -27.01 38.53 -2.10
N LEU A 241 -27.04 38.19 -0.81
CA LEU A 241 -28.07 38.63 0.14
C LEU A 241 -28.06 40.16 0.33
N GLU A 242 -26.89 40.79 0.42
CA GLU A 242 -26.76 42.24 0.52
C GLU A 242 -27.18 42.95 -0.76
N ALA A 243 -26.80 42.43 -1.93
CA ALA A 243 -27.22 42.94 -3.23
C ALA A 243 -28.75 42.84 -3.39
N ALA A 244 -29.36 41.72 -3.00
CA ALA A 244 -30.80 41.54 -3.00
C ALA A 244 -31.51 42.51 -2.05
N LYS A 245 -30.96 42.76 -0.85
CA LYS A 245 -31.48 43.78 0.08
C LYS A 245 -31.41 45.19 -0.50
N LYS A 246 -30.29 45.55 -1.15
CA LYS A 246 -30.10 46.85 -1.82
C LYS A 246 -31.04 47.02 -3.02
N ALA A 247 -31.31 45.96 -3.78
CA ALA A 247 -32.28 45.97 -4.88
C ALA A 247 -33.72 46.18 -4.38
N LYS A 248 -34.12 45.48 -3.30
CA LYS A 248 -35.44 45.67 -2.65
C LYS A 248 -35.62 47.08 -2.07
N ALA A 249 -34.55 47.69 -1.54
CA ALA A 249 -34.58 49.06 -1.03
C ALA A 249 -34.71 50.13 -2.13
N LYS A 250 -34.14 49.90 -3.33
CA LYS A 250 -34.29 50.80 -4.49
C LYS A 250 -35.70 50.73 -5.11
N ASN A 251 -36.33 49.56 -5.15
CA ASN A 251 -37.71 49.43 -5.64
C ASN A 251 -38.76 50.07 -4.71
N LYS A 252 -38.47 50.24 -3.42
CA LYS A 252 -39.38 50.92 -2.47
C LYS A 252 -39.43 52.45 -2.63
N LYS A 253 -38.54 53.07 -3.41
CA LYS A 253 -38.50 54.53 -3.65
C LYS A 253 -39.15 55.00 -4.96
N LYS A 254 -39.56 54.09 -5.84
CA LYS A 254 -40.46 54.40 -6.97
C LYS A 254 -41.84 53.84 -6.64
N GLY A 255 -42.76 54.70 -6.24
CA GLY A 255 -44.11 54.30 -5.84
C GLY A 255 -44.90 53.64 -6.97
N GLY A 256 -45.74 52.67 -6.59
CA GLY A 256 -46.85 52.18 -7.43
C GLY A 256 -47.19 50.69 -7.28
N LYS A 257 -48.24 50.41 -6.48
CA LYS A 257 -49.15 49.23 -6.42
C LYS A 257 -48.64 47.80 -6.13
N PRO A 258 -49.49 46.96 -5.46
CA PRO A 258 -49.22 45.54 -5.19
C PRO A 258 -49.76 44.61 -6.31
N GLU A 259 -49.34 43.34 -6.25
CA GLU A 259 -49.58 42.20 -7.17
C GLU A 259 -48.61 42.20 -8.37
N ASP A 260 -47.82 41.17 -8.70
CA ASP A 260 -47.96 39.73 -8.55
C ASP A 260 -46.72 39.04 -7.97
N ASP A 261 -46.96 37.85 -7.40
CA ASP A 261 -46.00 36.84 -6.96
C ASP A 261 -45.18 36.30 -8.16
N PRO A 262 -43.84 36.42 -8.21
CA PRO A 262 -43.06 35.65 -9.14
C PRO A 262 -42.76 34.29 -8.50
N GLU A 263 -43.29 33.26 -9.14
CA GLU A 263 -42.86 31.87 -9.03
C GLU A 263 -41.36 31.77 -8.73
N LEU A 264 -41.06 30.95 -7.71
CA LEU A 264 -39.72 30.45 -7.39
C LEU A 264 -39.01 30.02 -8.67
N GLU A 265 -38.05 30.84 -9.11
CA GLU A 265 -37.09 30.47 -10.14
C GLU A 265 -36.44 29.13 -9.80
N GLU A 266 -36.45 28.25 -10.79
CA GLU A 266 -35.72 27.01 -10.82
C GLU A 266 -34.29 27.22 -10.36
N GLN A 267 -33.93 26.53 -9.28
CA GLN A 267 -32.55 26.36 -8.87
C GLN A 267 -31.78 25.78 -10.07
N PRO A 268 -30.63 26.36 -10.50
CA PRO A 268 -29.67 25.55 -11.24
C PRO A 268 -29.26 24.43 -10.27
N LYS A 269 -29.60 23.18 -10.63
CA LYS A 269 -29.20 21.98 -9.90
C LYS A 269 -27.73 22.11 -9.55
N SER A 270 -27.45 22.40 -8.29
CA SER A 270 -26.13 22.23 -7.73
C SER A 270 -25.81 20.75 -7.88
N GLU A 271 -24.84 20.42 -8.73
CA GLU A 271 -24.22 19.10 -8.73
C GLU A 271 -23.90 18.77 -7.28
N HIS A 272 -24.58 17.75 -6.76
CA HIS A 272 -24.31 17.23 -5.44
C HIS A 272 -22.81 16.90 -5.36
N PRO A 273 -22.10 17.26 -4.27
CA PRO A 273 -20.85 16.59 -3.99
C PRO A 273 -21.17 15.09 -3.90
N LEU A 274 -20.46 14.29 -4.69
CA LEU A 274 -20.54 12.83 -4.70
C LEU A 274 -20.75 12.34 -3.27
N LYS A 275 -21.93 11.78 -2.98
CA LYS A 275 -22.13 11.03 -1.75
C LYS A 275 -21.20 9.82 -1.85
N ASP A 276 -20.33 9.66 -0.87
CA ASP A 276 -19.62 8.40 -0.65
C ASP A 276 -20.70 7.30 -0.55
N GLU A 277 -20.84 6.47 -1.59
CA GLU A 277 -21.72 5.30 -1.52
C GLU A 277 -21.12 4.33 -0.51
N GLU A 278 -21.86 4.07 0.57
CA GLU A 278 -21.49 3.06 1.56
C GLU A 278 -21.81 1.68 0.97
N PHE A 279 -20.76 0.95 0.56
CA PHE A 279 -20.91 -0.38 -0.03
C PHE A 279 -21.05 -1.43 1.07
N ASP A 280 -22.17 -2.15 1.08
CA ASP A 280 -22.31 -3.36 1.89
C ASP A 280 -21.58 -4.52 1.21
N LEU A 281 -20.46 -4.96 1.79
CA LEU A 281 -19.59 -5.99 1.21
C LEU A 281 -20.16 -7.41 1.36
N PHE A 282 -21.22 -7.61 2.14
CA PHE A 282 -21.84 -8.93 2.34
C PHE A 282 -22.89 -9.26 1.27
N LEU A 283 -23.30 -8.27 0.48
CA LEU A 283 -24.19 -8.44 -0.65
C LEU A 283 -23.38 -8.58 -1.95
N PRO A 284 -23.46 -9.70 -2.69
CA PRO A 284 -22.67 -9.93 -3.90
C PRO A 284 -22.82 -8.81 -4.97
N SER A 285 -24.02 -8.23 -5.09
CA SER A 285 -24.30 -7.14 -6.03
C SER A 285 -23.77 -5.78 -5.59
N SER A 286 -23.52 -5.58 -4.30
CA SER A 286 -22.92 -4.38 -3.74
C SER A 286 -21.39 -4.49 -3.76
N PHE A 287 -20.84 -5.69 -3.50
CA PHE A 287 -19.43 -6.00 -3.70
C PHE A 287 -18.99 -5.82 -5.17
N GLN A 288 -19.78 -6.31 -6.13
CA GLN A 288 -19.49 -6.12 -7.55
C GLN A 288 -19.57 -4.66 -7.99
N ARG A 289 -20.42 -3.84 -7.34
CA ARG A 289 -20.47 -2.39 -7.56
C ARG A 289 -19.30 -1.66 -6.90
N ALA A 290 -18.86 -2.07 -5.71
CA ALA A 290 -17.65 -1.56 -5.08
C ALA A 290 -16.41 -1.83 -5.96
N LEU A 291 -16.33 -3.01 -6.59
CA LEU A 291 -15.28 -3.35 -7.56
C LEU A 291 -15.36 -2.54 -8.86
N ALA A 292 -16.57 -2.20 -9.32
CA ALA A 292 -16.79 -1.42 -10.54
C ALA A 292 -16.70 0.10 -10.32
N HIS A 293 -16.88 0.56 -9.08
CA HIS A 293 -16.69 1.94 -8.68
C HIS A 293 -15.18 2.23 -8.66
N GLN A 294 -14.62 2.42 -9.85
CA GLN A 294 -13.28 2.95 -10.05
C GLN A 294 -13.19 4.29 -9.33
N ILE A 295 -12.66 4.29 -8.11
CA ILE A 295 -12.24 5.51 -7.44
C ILE A 295 -11.18 6.11 -8.36
N LYS A 296 -11.53 7.20 -9.05
CA LYS A 296 -10.53 8.04 -9.70
C LYS A 296 -9.62 8.57 -8.60
N ARG A 297 -8.36 8.12 -8.64
CA ARG A 297 -7.24 8.47 -7.78
C ARG A 297 -7.31 9.92 -7.26
N PRO A 298 -7.23 10.15 -5.95
CA PRO A 298 -6.46 11.23 -5.40
C PRO A 298 -5.06 10.68 -5.08
N PHE A 299 -4.27 10.47 -6.14
CA PHE A 299 -2.83 10.14 -6.20
C PHE A 299 -2.12 9.65 -4.91
N ILE A 300 -1.71 8.37 -4.85
CA ILE A 300 -0.47 7.86 -4.22
C ILE A 300 0.01 6.67 -5.08
N PHE A 301 1.29 6.70 -5.47
CA PHE A 301 1.94 5.91 -6.52
C PHE A 301 1.32 6.05 -7.94
N GLY A 302 1.74 7.11 -8.63
CA GLY A 302 2.03 6.95 -10.06
C GLY A 302 3.09 5.86 -10.26
N PRO A 303 3.31 5.35 -11.48
CA PRO A 303 4.53 4.60 -11.74
C PRO A 303 5.69 5.42 -11.17
N VAL A 304 6.48 4.84 -10.27
CA VAL A 304 7.84 5.31 -10.10
C VAL A 304 8.48 4.96 -11.44
N GLU A 305 8.36 5.84 -12.42
CA GLU A 305 9.40 5.89 -13.43
C GLU A 305 10.65 6.25 -12.64
N PHE A 306 11.57 5.32 -12.56
CA PHE A 306 12.93 5.54 -12.09
C PHE A 306 13.63 6.51 -13.07
N ILE A 307 13.13 7.74 -13.21
CA ILE A 307 13.77 8.77 -14.02
C ILE A 307 14.97 9.25 -13.21
N GLY A 308 16.16 8.91 -13.69
CA GLY A 308 17.43 9.37 -13.11
C GLY A 308 18.25 8.31 -12.37
N LEU A 309 17.79 7.06 -12.28
CA LEU A 309 18.59 5.96 -11.69
C LEU A 309 19.38 5.14 -12.73
N ASN A 310 19.16 5.39 -14.03
CA ASN A 310 19.84 4.71 -15.14
C ASN A 310 20.65 5.66 -16.03
N LEU A 311 20.86 6.93 -15.61
CA LEU A 311 21.60 7.90 -16.41
C LEU A 311 23.01 8.03 -15.82
N SER A 312 24.02 7.83 -16.66
CA SER A 312 25.42 8.06 -16.30
C SER A 312 25.67 9.56 -16.03
N GLU A 313 26.72 9.92 -15.28
CA GLU A 313 27.10 11.33 -15.04
C GLU A 313 27.32 12.13 -16.34
N GLU A 314 27.58 11.45 -17.46
CA GLU A 314 27.70 12.06 -18.79
C GLU A 314 26.33 12.40 -19.43
N GLU A 315 25.23 11.76 -18.98
CA GLU A 315 23.89 11.92 -19.55
C GLU A 315 23.00 12.89 -18.77
N MET A 316 23.36 13.24 -17.53
CA MET A 316 22.83 14.40 -16.80
C MET A 316 23.94 15.06 -15.98
N ALA A 317 24.66 16.00 -16.59
CA ALA A 317 25.54 16.88 -15.84
C ALA A 317 24.71 17.65 -14.79
N PHE A 318 25.15 17.60 -13.53
CA PHE A 318 24.51 18.32 -12.45
C PHE A 318 24.65 19.84 -12.65
N GLU A 319 23.61 20.47 -13.21
CA GLU A 319 23.55 21.92 -13.38
C GLU A 319 23.03 22.57 -12.10
N ALA A 320 23.96 23.08 -11.29
CA ALA A 320 23.69 23.64 -9.97
C ALA A 320 22.78 24.88 -10.00
N GLU A 321 22.68 25.59 -11.13
CA GLU A 321 21.83 26.78 -11.28
C GLU A 321 20.34 26.40 -11.41
N ASP A 322 20.02 25.37 -12.20
CA ASP A 322 18.64 24.89 -12.41
C ASP A 322 18.01 24.30 -11.13
N GLN A 323 18.81 23.63 -10.31
CA GLN A 323 18.40 23.15 -8.98
C GLN A 323 18.13 24.32 -8.02
N ARG A 324 18.90 25.40 -8.14
CA ARG A 324 18.75 26.58 -7.28
C ARG A 324 17.44 27.30 -7.57
N ASP A 325 17.10 27.48 -8.85
CA ASP A 325 15.86 28.15 -9.28
C ASP A 325 14.60 27.36 -8.92
N ARG A 326 14.65 26.02 -8.94
CA ARG A 326 13.54 25.17 -8.46
C ARG A 326 13.27 25.32 -6.96
N VAL A 327 14.29 25.62 -6.16
CA VAL A 327 14.17 25.73 -4.70
C VAL A 327 13.84 27.15 -4.27
N THR A 328 14.29 28.17 -5.00
CA THR A 328 14.06 29.58 -4.64
C THR A 328 12.80 30.19 -5.24
N GLY A 329 12.18 29.54 -6.24
CA GLY A 329 10.85 29.92 -6.74
C GLY A 329 10.76 31.38 -7.19
N GLN A 330 11.70 31.84 -8.01
CA GLN A 330 11.60 33.11 -8.75
C GLN A 330 11.24 32.87 -10.21
#